data_AF-K1MCW8-F1
#
_entry.id   AF-K1MCW8-F1
#
_cell.length_a   1.000
_cell.length_b   1.000
_cell.length_c   1.000
_cell.angle_alpha   90.00
_cell.angle_beta   90.00
_cell.angle_gamma   90.00
#
_symmetry.space_group_name_H-M   'P 1'
#
loop_
_entity.id
_entity.type
_entity.pdbx_description
1 polymer ?
#
loop_
_entity_poly.entity_id
_entity_poly.type
_entity_poly.pdbx_seq_one_letter_code
_entity_poly.pdbx_strand_id
1 'polypeptide(L)'
;MKKRIENFARLAVEYGVNVQAGEDVLITTPVESPELARLITKVAYEKGARKVAINWVDDYVTRCNYEYQAQETLNEVADWEVAKMQYQIADKRSNRISIYAEDPDLLSGLDQAKISEAVRNRSLKMKDFVKYTMNDIVSWLVISVPTLKWAHKIFPDLSPEEAYDKLWEVILDVCRVSESWEDTKANWDQHIKTLNEKAHFLNEQQFEEVHYQASNGTDLRVKLPKNHLWMSAGSSNAKGDHFIPNMPTEEVFTAPQYDGVNGRLVASKPLVYNGVVINHFEFTFKDGKVVDFKAQEGYDTLAEMLESDPGARFLGEIALVPYDSPISNSNILFYNTLFDENASCHFALGKAYPTCVEGGTDLEDDQVHQAGLNDSLIHEDFMVGTADLNITGYKNDQAFQIFKEGNWAF
;
A
#
# COMPACT_ATOMS: atom_id res chain seq x y z
N MET A 1 -12.42 22.15 -9.35
CA MET A 1 -11.13 21.42 -9.54
C MET A 1 -9.93 22.08 -8.85
N LYS A 2 -9.39 23.22 -9.34
CA LYS A 2 -8.15 23.83 -8.80
C LYS A 2 -8.09 23.96 -7.27
N LYS A 3 -9.16 24.48 -6.65
CA LYS A 3 -9.25 24.65 -5.19
C LYS A 3 -9.20 23.31 -4.42
N ARG A 4 -9.77 22.25 -5.00
CA ARG A 4 -9.69 20.89 -4.45
C ARG A 4 -8.25 20.38 -4.51
N ILE A 5 -7.52 20.58 -5.61
CA ILE A 5 -6.10 20.20 -5.72
C ILE A 5 -5.24 20.97 -4.71
N GLU A 6 -5.51 22.26 -4.49
CA GLU A 6 -4.85 23.05 -3.44
C GLU A 6 -5.14 22.48 -2.03
N ASN A 7 -6.40 22.11 -1.75
CA ASN A 7 -6.78 21.44 -0.51
C ASN A 7 -6.16 20.05 -0.40
N PHE A 8 -5.96 19.32 -1.49
CA PHE A 8 -5.32 18.00 -1.51
C PHE A 8 -3.84 18.08 -1.15
N ALA A 9 -3.13 19.08 -1.70
CA ALA A 9 -1.77 19.39 -1.29
C ALA A 9 -1.69 19.78 0.19
N ARG A 10 -2.68 20.52 0.69
CA ARG A 10 -2.77 20.90 2.10
C ARG A 10 -3.04 19.70 3.00
N LEU A 11 -3.92 18.80 2.59
CA LEU A 11 -4.20 17.53 3.26
C LEU A 11 -2.92 16.67 3.37
N ALA A 12 -2.16 16.53 2.29
CA ALA A 12 -0.91 15.78 2.29
C ALA A 12 0.10 16.31 3.33
N VAL A 13 0.15 17.63 3.56
CA VAL A 13 1.08 18.26 4.50
C VAL A 13 0.55 18.30 5.93
N GLU A 14 -0.73 18.62 6.14
CA GLU A 14 -1.32 18.82 7.46
C GLU A 14 -1.83 17.52 8.11
N TYR A 15 -2.28 16.55 7.31
CA TYR A 15 -2.76 15.24 7.79
C TYR A 15 -1.81 14.11 7.39
N GLY A 16 -1.37 14.10 6.12
CA GLY A 16 -0.55 13.06 5.52
C GLY A 16 0.75 12.83 6.28
N VAL A 17 1.73 13.69 6.07
CA VAL A 17 2.98 13.62 6.85
C VAL A 17 2.97 14.46 8.13
N ASN A 18 1.95 15.32 8.30
CA ASN A 18 1.80 16.24 9.43
C ASN A 18 3.11 16.98 9.75
N VAL A 19 3.59 17.80 8.81
CA VAL A 19 4.88 18.50 8.91
C VAL A 19 4.92 19.40 10.15
N GLN A 20 5.96 19.25 10.97
CA GLN A 20 6.26 20.18 12.06
C GLN A 20 7.31 21.22 11.65
N ALA A 21 7.35 22.33 12.39
CA ALA A 21 8.29 23.42 12.12
C ALA A 21 9.75 22.95 12.31
N GLY A 22 10.60 23.27 11.35
CA GLY A 22 12.02 22.88 11.36
C GLY A 22 12.33 21.52 10.72
N GLU A 23 11.32 20.78 10.28
CA GLU A 23 11.50 19.46 9.67
C GLU A 23 11.81 19.53 8.18
N ASP A 24 12.43 18.46 7.67
CA ASP A 24 12.67 18.30 6.24
C ASP A 24 11.55 17.48 5.60
N VAL A 25 11.27 17.75 4.34
CA VAL A 25 10.33 16.98 3.52
C VAL A 25 11.05 16.49 2.26
N LEU A 26 10.94 15.20 1.97
CA LEU A 26 11.40 14.59 0.73
C LEU A 26 10.18 14.12 -0.07
N ILE A 27 9.94 14.77 -1.21
CA ILE A 27 8.88 14.41 -2.15
C ILE A 27 9.49 13.58 -3.28
N THR A 28 8.98 12.38 -3.54
CA THR A 28 9.27 11.63 -4.77
C THR A 28 8.04 11.72 -5.67
N THR A 29 8.22 12.08 -6.94
CA THR A 29 7.09 12.37 -7.84
C THR A 29 7.50 12.19 -9.30
N PRO A 30 6.57 11.81 -10.18
CA PRO A 30 6.82 11.82 -11.62
C PRO A 30 7.03 13.25 -12.14
N VAL A 31 7.80 13.39 -13.22
CA VAL A 31 7.99 14.67 -13.94
C VAL A 31 6.75 15.12 -14.72
N GLU A 32 5.85 14.20 -15.07
CA GLU A 32 4.68 14.46 -15.94
C GLU A 32 3.62 15.33 -15.26
N SER A 33 3.45 15.20 -13.94
CA SER A 33 2.41 15.91 -13.16
C SER A 33 3.00 16.70 -11.98
N PRO A 34 3.83 17.74 -12.24
CA PRO A 34 4.60 18.44 -11.21
C PRO A 34 3.77 19.38 -10.32
N GLU A 35 2.54 19.72 -10.70
CA GLU A 35 1.70 20.73 -10.04
C GLU A 35 1.45 20.38 -8.57
N LEU A 36 1.10 19.13 -8.27
CA LEU A 36 0.81 18.69 -6.90
C LEU A 36 2.08 18.79 -6.03
N ALA A 37 3.23 18.33 -6.52
CA ALA A 37 4.50 18.42 -5.79
C ALA A 37 4.91 19.86 -5.48
N ARG A 38 4.68 20.80 -6.42
CA ARG A 38 4.94 22.23 -6.22
C ARG A 38 3.99 22.83 -5.19
N LEU A 39 2.72 22.45 -5.19
CA LEU A 39 1.75 22.89 -4.18
C LEU A 39 2.08 22.33 -2.80
N ILE A 40 2.41 21.05 -2.69
CA ILE A 40 2.86 20.42 -1.44
C ILE A 40 4.11 21.13 -0.91
N THR A 41 5.07 21.44 -1.79
CA THR A 41 6.27 22.20 -1.42
C THR A 41 5.92 23.56 -0.81
N LYS A 42 5.01 24.30 -1.46
CA LYS A 42 4.54 25.59 -0.95
C LYS A 42 3.91 25.43 0.45
N VAL A 43 2.97 24.51 0.61
CA VAL A 43 2.26 24.32 1.90
C VAL A 43 3.23 23.85 2.99
N ALA A 44 4.18 22.97 2.68
CA ALA A 44 5.20 22.52 3.63
C ALA A 44 6.05 23.70 4.15
N TYR A 45 6.47 24.62 3.27
CA TYR A 45 7.18 25.83 3.71
C TYR A 45 6.27 26.78 4.51
N GLU A 46 5.00 26.94 4.12
CA GLU A 46 4.02 27.72 4.90
C GLU A 46 3.79 27.13 6.30
N LYS A 47 3.92 25.80 6.46
CA LYS A 47 3.87 25.08 7.73
C LYS A 47 5.17 25.17 8.55
N GLY A 48 6.25 25.70 7.95
CA GLY A 48 7.53 25.91 8.62
C GLY A 48 8.57 24.82 8.37
N ALA A 49 8.43 24.02 7.30
CA ALA A 49 9.48 23.09 6.89
C ALA A 49 10.82 23.82 6.71
N ARG A 50 11.90 23.24 7.23
CA ARG A 50 13.25 23.78 7.09
C ARG A 50 13.76 23.62 5.66
N LYS A 51 13.47 22.48 5.03
CA LYS A 51 13.90 22.18 3.66
C LYS A 51 12.92 21.21 3.01
N VAL A 52 12.52 21.53 1.78
CA VAL A 52 11.82 20.59 0.90
C VAL A 52 12.75 20.20 -0.23
N ALA A 53 12.92 18.90 -0.45
CA ALA A 53 13.65 18.32 -1.57
C ALA A 53 12.70 17.50 -2.45
N ILE A 54 12.88 17.55 -3.76
CA ILE A 54 12.10 16.77 -4.72
C ILE A 54 13.01 15.80 -5.46
N ASN A 55 12.63 14.53 -5.48
CA ASN A 55 13.18 13.48 -6.30
C ASN A 55 12.25 13.23 -7.49
N TRP A 56 12.64 13.72 -8.66
CA TRP A 56 11.88 13.56 -9.89
C TRP A 56 12.14 12.19 -10.51
N VAL A 57 11.07 11.49 -10.90
CA VAL A 57 11.10 10.22 -11.63
C VAL A 57 10.55 10.44 -13.03
N ASP A 58 11.19 9.85 -14.03
CA ASP A 58 10.76 9.93 -15.43
C ASP A 58 10.66 8.52 -15.99
N ASP A 59 9.42 8.09 -16.23
CA ASP A 59 9.06 6.79 -16.77
C ASP A 59 9.80 6.49 -18.08
N TYR A 60 9.92 7.47 -18.98
CA TYR A 60 10.61 7.28 -20.26
C TYR A 60 12.09 6.92 -20.03
N VAL A 61 12.76 7.63 -19.12
CA VAL A 61 14.16 7.35 -18.77
C VAL A 61 14.29 5.99 -18.06
N THR A 62 13.38 5.67 -17.14
CA THR A 62 13.34 4.36 -16.46
C THR A 62 13.24 3.23 -17.47
N ARG A 63 12.30 3.33 -18.43
CA ARG A 63 12.15 2.34 -19.51
C ARG A 63 13.42 2.21 -20.34
N CYS A 64 14.02 3.33 -20.76
CA CYS A 64 15.28 3.31 -21.52
C CYS A 64 16.41 2.64 -20.76
N ASN A 65 16.51 2.82 -19.44
CA ASN A 65 17.54 2.14 -18.65
C ASN A 65 17.39 0.61 -18.74
N TYR A 66 16.19 0.08 -18.54
CA TYR A 66 15.93 -1.35 -18.65
C TYR A 66 16.10 -1.89 -20.07
N GLU A 67 15.75 -1.10 -21.09
CA GLU A 67 15.88 -1.52 -22.49
C GLU A 67 17.34 -1.58 -22.94
N TYR A 68 18.15 -0.56 -22.61
CA TYR A 68 19.45 -0.35 -23.25
C TYR A 68 20.67 -0.65 -22.37
N GLN A 69 20.57 -0.60 -21.05
CA GLN A 69 21.73 -0.87 -20.18
C GLN A 69 22.04 -2.37 -20.09
N ALA A 70 23.31 -2.72 -19.88
CA ALA A 70 23.69 -4.09 -19.55
C ALA A 70 23.22 -4.47 -18.13
N GLN A 71 23.03 -5.76 -17.86
CA GLN A 71 22.62 -6.26 -16.53
C GLN A 71 23.56 -5.78 -15.42
N GLU A 72 24.88 -5.87 -15.66
CA GLU A 72 25.90 -5.44 -14.70
C GLU A 72 25.69 -3.99 -14.27
N THR A 73 25.41 -3.09 -15.23
CA THR A 73 25.14 -1.67 -14.96
C THR A 73 23.81 -1.45 -14.22
N LEU A 74 22.76 -2.19 -14.55
CA LEU A 74 21.47 -2.08 -13.83
C LEU A 74 21.56 -2.58 -12.38
N ASN A 75 22.46 -3.52 -12.11
CA ASN A 75 22.72 -4.04 -10.77
C ASN A 75 23.56 -3.08 -9.92
N GLU A 76 24.23 -2.09 -10.53
CA GLU A 76 25.02 -1.10 -9.83
C GLU A 76 24.09 -0.09 -9.13
N VAL A 77 24.22 0.01 -7.81
CA VAL A 77 23.64 1.10 -7.03
C VAL A 77 24.77 2.04 -6.64
N ALA A 78 24.77 3.24 -7.21
CA ALA A 78 25.86 4.18 -7.02
C ALA A 78 25.94 4.67 -5.56
N ASP A 79 27.16 4.82 -5.03
CA ASP A 79 27.39 5.21 -3.63
C ASP A 79 26.75 6.56 -3.26
N TRP A 80 26.63 7.48 -4.22
CA TRP A 80 25.98 8.78 -3.99
C TRP A 80 24.48 8.65 -3.72
N GLU A 81 23.81 7.62 -4.27
CA GLU A 81 22.40 7.36 -3.96
C GLU A 81 22.23 6.91 -2.50
N VAL A 82 23.10 6.03 -2.05
CA VAL A 82 23.15 5.56 -0.66
C VAL A 82 23.45 6.73 0.28
N ALA A 83 24.44 7.57 -0.06
CA ALA A 83 24.78 8.75 0.73
C ALA A 83 23.63 9.78 0.78
N LYS A 84 22.87 9.92 -0.31
CA LYS A 84 21.67 10.76 -0.35
C LYS A 84 20.60 10.24 0.61
N MET A 85 20.32 8.94 0.59
CA MET A 85 19.35 8.31 1.51
C MET A 85 19.81 8.39 2.97
N GLN A 86 21.10 8.18 3.24
CA GLN A 86 21.70 8.38 4.56
C GLN A 86 21.45 9.80 5.06
N TYR A 87 21.80 10.82 4.27
CA TYR A 87 21.59 12.20 4.67
C TYR A 87 20.10 12.53 4.88
N GLN A 88 19.23 12.19 3.92
CA GLN A 88 17.83 12.63 3.95
C GLN A 88 16.96 11.84 4.94
N ILE A 89 17.13 10.52 4.99
CA ILE A 89 16.27 9.63 5.78
C ILE A 89 16.90 9.34 7.14
N ALA A 90 18.15 8.88 7.17
CA ALA A 90 18.79 8.47 8.42
C ALA A 90 19.19 9.64 9.31
N ASP A 91 19.87 10.65 8.75
CA ASP A 91 20.41 11.76 9.52
C ASP A 91 19.38 12.88 9.72
N LYS A 92 18.62 13.23 8.68
CA LYS A 92 17.62 14.32 8.73
C LYS A 92 16.21 13.87 9.11
N ARG A 93 15.90 12.57 9.08
CA ARG A 93 14.56 12.04 9.39
C ARG A 93 13.48 12.77 8.59
N SER A 94 13.76 13.04 7.31
CA SER A 94 12.84 13.82 6.46
C SER A 94 11.50 13.10 6.34
N ASN A 95 10.41 13.83 6.52
CA ASN A 95 9.08 13.37 6.20
C ASN A 95 9.02 12.97 4.73
N ARG A 96 8.45 11.80 4.41
CA ARG A 96 8.46 11.25 3.04
C ARG A 96 7.09 11.39 2.39
N ILE A 97 7.03 11.96 1.19
CA ILE A 97 5.81 11.96 0.37
C ILE A 97 6.15 11.27 -0.94
N SER A 98 5.49 10.17 -1.25
CA SER A 98 5.59 9.44 -2.51
C SER A 98 4.32 9.73 -3.32
N ILE A 99 4.45 10.50 -4.38
CA ILE A 99 3.39 10.70 -5.37
C ILE A 99 3.53 9.58 -6.41
N TYR A 100 2.69 8.56 -6.28
CA TYR A 100 2.71 7.35 -7.11
C TYR A 100 1.74 7.49 -8.28
N ALA A 101 2.24 7.41 -9.51
CA ALA A 101 1.42 7.56 -10.72
C ALA A 101 2.11 6.96 -11.96
N GLU A 102 2.85 5.88 -11.74
CA GLU A 102 3.58 5.17 -12.79
C GLU A 102 2.61 4.63 -13.84
N ASP A 103 3.03 4.65 -15.10
CA ASP A 103 2.33 3.96 -16.18
C ASP A 103 2.24 2.45 -15.88
N PRO A 104 1.04 1.85 -15.72
CA PRO A 104 0.94 0.43 -15.38
C PRO A 104 1.53 -0.50 -16.46
N ASP A 105 1.74 0.00 -17.68
CA ASP A 105 2.38 -0.73 -18.78
C ASP A 105 3.87 -0.35 -18.97
N LEU A 106 4.47 0.39 -18.03
CA LEU A 106 5.80 1.01 -18.22
C LEU A 106 6.86 0.02 -18.72
N LEU A 107 6.90 -1.15 -18.08
CA LEU A 107 7.92 -2.18 -18.33
C LEU A 107 7.42 -3.29 -19.25
N SER A 108 6.22 -3.14 -19.83
CA SER A 108 5.64 -4.13 -20.74
C SER A 108 6.56 -4.38 -21.95
N GLY A 109 6.73 -5.67 -22.26
CA GLY A 109 7.57 -6.16 -23.35
C GLY A 109 9.08 -6.18 -23.09
N LEU A 110 9.54 -5.82 -21.87
CA LEU A 110 10.95 -5.91 -21.49
C LEU A 110 11.27 -7.25 -20.81
N ASP A 111 12.57 -7.57 -20.76
CA ASP A 111 13.09 -8.77 -20.09
C ASP A 111 12.83 -8.71 -18.57
N GLN A 112 11.93 -9.57 -18.10
CA GLN A 112 11.49 -9.61 -16.71
C GLN A 112 12.57 -10.12 -15.76
N ALA A 113 13.39 -11.08 -16.18
CA ALA A 113 14.48 -11.58 -15.34
C ALA A 113 15.50 -10.47 -15.06
N LYS A 114 15.77 -9.65 -16.08
CA LYS A 114 16.64 -8.48 -15.98
C LYS A 114 16.10 -7.41 -15.03
N ILE A 115 14.81 -7.11 -15.11
CA ILE A 115 14.12 -6.18 -14.20
C ILE A 115 14.17 -6.70 -12.77
N SER A 116 13.71 -7.94 -12.54
CA SER A 116 13.65 -8.56 -11.21
C SER A 116 15.01 -8.63 -10.55
N GLU A 117 16.08 -8.95 -11.29
CA GLU A 117 17.44 -8.97 -10.75
C GLU A 117 17.92 -7.57 -10.32
N ALA A 118 17.67 -6.55 -11.15
CA ALA A 118 18.04 -5.17 -10.85
C ALA A 118 17.29 -4.62 -9.63
N VAL A 119 15.97 -4.86 -9.57
CA VAL A 119 15.12 -4.50 -8.42
C VAL A 119 15.62 -5.19 -7.16
N ARG A 120 15.90 -6.50 -7.20
CA ARG A 120 16.42 -7.26 -6.05
C ARG A 120 17.75 -6.70 -5.54
N ASN A 121 18.71 -6.43 -6.43
CA ASN A 121 20.01 -5.87 -6.04
C ASN A 121 19.86 -4.48 -5.42
N ARG A 122 18.95 -3.66 -5.97
CA ARG A 122 18.60 -2.36 -5.38
C ARG A 122 17.99 -2.50 -3.99
N SER A 123 17.02 -3.38 -3.81
CA SER A 123 16.35 -3.62 -2.52
C SER A 123 17.35 -4.07 -1.45
N LEU A 124 18.28 -4.97 -1.79
CA LEU A 124 19.35 -5.40 -0.87
C LEU A 124 20.25 -4.24 -0.44
N LYS A 125 20.64 -3.36 -1.37
CA LYS A 125 21.50 -2.20 -1.06
C LYS A 125 20.78 -1.12 -0.24
N MET A 126 19.47 -0.99 -0.43
CA MET A 126 18.65 0.04 0.23
C MET A 126 17.90 -0.44 1.48
N LYS A 127 18.03 -1.72 1.85
CA LYS A 127 17.31 -2.36 2.98
C LYS A 127 17.36 -1.55 4.26
N ASP A 128 18.51 -0.97 4.60
CA ASP A 128 18.70 -0.19 5.84
C ASP A 128 17.84 1.07 5.93
N PHE A 129 17.34 1.59 4.81
CA PHE A 129 16.46 2.76 4.78
C PHE A 129 14.98 2.37 4.81
N VAL A 130 14.63 1.17 4.39
CA VAL A 130 13.23 0.69 4.35
C VAL A 130 12.60 0.70 5.74
N LYS A 131 13.35 0.31 6.77
CA LYS A 131 12.90 0.30 8.17
C LYS A 131 12.40 1.65 8.68
N TYR A 132 12.84 2.76 8.10
CA TYR A 132 12.41 4.10 8.53
C TYR A 132 10.95 4.36 8.21
N THR A 133 10.45 3.75 7.14
CA THR A 133 9.04 3.82 6.74
C THR A 133 8.27 2.66 7.36
N MET A 134 8.76 1.41 7.25
CA MET A 134 8.04 0.23 7.75
C MET A 134 7.83 0.19 9.28
N ASN A 135 8.72 0.83 10.06
CA ASN A 135 8.60 0.93 11.52
C ASN A 135 8.12 2.33 11.96
N ASP A 136 7.55 3.12 11.04
CA ASP A 136 7.04 4.47 11.30
C ASP A 136 8.05 5.38 12.00
N ILE A 137 9.34 5.24 11.69
CA ILE A 137 10.35 6.08 12.34
C ILE A 137 10.25 7.53 11.86
N VAL A 138 9.87 7.73 10.60
CA VAL A 138 9.54 9.05 10.02
C VAL A 138 8.08 9.05 9.58
N SER A 139 7.42 10.21 9.57
CA SER A 139 6.11 10.32 8.91
C SER A 139 6.29 10.09 7.41
N TRP A 140 5.39 9.32 6.82
CA TRP A 140 5.39 9.02 5.39
C TRP A 140 3.98 9.07 4.82
N LEU A 141 3.88 9.32 3.52
CA LEU A 141 2.63 9.39 2.79
C LEU A 141 2.82 8.80 1.39
N VAL A 142 1.92 7.91 0.98
CA VAL A 142 1.67 7.54 -0.42
C VAL A 142 0.38 8.22 -0.87
N ILE A 143 0.47 8.94 -1.97
CA ILE A 143 -0.62 9.71 -2.59
C ILE A 143 -0.47 9.59 -4.10
N SER A 144 -1.51 9.87 -4.87
CA SER A 144 -1.43 9.75 -6.33
C SER A 144 -1.90 11.00 -7.07
N VAL A 145 -1.45 11.11 -8.31
CA VAL A 145 -1.79 12.17 -9.27
C VAL A 145 -2.10 11.49 -10.60
N PRO A 146 -3.07 11.95 -11.41
CA PRO A 146 -3.23 11.37 -12.73
C PRO A 146 -2.02 11.67 -13.62
N THR A 147 -1.71 10.75 -14.53
CA THR A 147 -0.87 10.97 -15.72
C THR A 147 -1.73 10.69 -16.95
N LEU A 148 -1.36 11.22 -18.12
CA LEU A 148 -2.19 11.06 -19.33
C LEU A 148 -2.36 9.59 -19.70
N LYS A 149 -1.27 8.82 -19.62
CA LYS A 149 -1.27 7.40 -19.93
C LYS A 149 -2.12 6.58 -18.95
N TRP A 150 -1.93 6.80 -17.65
CA TRP A 150 -2.68 6.10 -16.62
C TRP A 150 -4.18 6.40 -16.72
N ALA A 151 -4.52 7.68 -16.90
CA ALA A 151 -5.90 8.09 -17.07
C ALA A 151 -6.56 7.47 -18.30
N HIS A 152 -5.88 7.47 -19.44
CA HIS A 152 -6.40 6.86 -20.67
C HIS A 152 -6.48 5.32 -20.56
N LYS A 153 -5.62 4.68 -19.78
CA LYS A 153 -5.76 3.23 -19.48
C LYS A 153 -7.01 2.92 -18.67
N ILE A 154 -7.36 3.78 -17.71
CA ILE A 154 -8.59 3.64 -16.92
C ILE A 154 -9.84 4.00 -17.74
N PHE A 155 -9.76 5.03 -18.58
CA PHE A 155 -10.88 5.53 -19.38
C PHE A 155 -10.57 5.52 -20.88
N PRO A 156 -10.45 4.33 -21.51
CA PRO A 156 -10.01 4.20 -22.90
C PRO A 156 -10.99 4.78 -23.94
N ASP A 157 -12.24 5.01 -23.55
CA ASP A 157 -13.28 5.57 -24.41
C ASP A 157 -13.29 7.12 -24.43
N LEU A 158 -12.46 7.77 -23.60
CA LEU A 158 -12.35 9.24 -23.52
C LEU A 158 -11.08 9.73 -24.23
N SER A 159 -11.06 11.01 -24.62
CA SER A 159 -9.79 11.63 -25.04
C SER A 159 -8.79 11.67 -23.87
N PRO A 160 -7.47 11.70 -24.12
CA PRO A 160 -6.46 11.74 -23.05
C PRO A 160 -6.69 12.87 -22.03
N GLU A 161 -7.11 14.05 -22.48
CA GLU A 161 -7.39 15.20 -21.62
C GLU A 161 -8.66 15.01 -20.78
N GLU A 162 -9.75 14.50 -21.37
CA GLU A 162 -10.99 14.19 -20.65
C GLU A 162 -10.78 13.06 -19.64
N ALA A 163 -10.01 12.03 -20.01
CA ALA A 163 -9.63 10.95 -19.12
C ALA A 163 -8.84 11.48 -17.92
N TYR A 164 -7.87 12.37 -18.17
CA TYR A 164 -7.05 13.00 -17.14
C TYR A 164 -7.88 13.82 -16.15
N ASP A 165 -8.78 14.68 -16.64
CA ASP A 165 -9.66 15.48 -15.80
C ASP A 165 -10.63 14.58 -15.00
N LYS A 166 -11.18 13.55 -15.62
CA LYS A 166 -12.05 12.58 -14.95
C LYS A 166 -11.30 11.81 -13.86
N LEU A 167 -10.07 11.39 -14.10
CA LEU A 167 -9.27 10.71 -13.08
C LEU A 167 -8.95 11.65 -11.91
N TRP A 168 -8.69 12.93 -12.16
CA TRP A 168 -8.59 13.93 -11.08
C TRP A 168 -9.86 14.01 -10.23
N GLU A 169 -11.04 14.05 -10.85
CA GLU A 169 -12.32 14.09 -10.13
C GLU A 169 -12.45 12.87 -9.21
N VAL A 170 -12.21 11.67 -9.77
CA VAL A 170 -12.27 10.41 -9.03
C VAL A 170 -11.28 10.42 -7.85
N ILE A 171 -10.01 10.77 -8.08
CA ILE A 171 -8.98 10.81 -7.03
C ILE A 171 -9.41 11.74 -5.90
N LEU A 172 -9.88 12.95 -6.23
CA LEU A 172 -10.27 13.92 -5.20
C LEU A 172 -11.55 13.50 -4.46
N ASP A 173 -12.48 12.82 -5.14
CA ASP A 173 -13.72 12.31 -4.54
C ASP A 173 -13.41 11.19 -3.53
N VAL A 174 -12.60 10.20 -3.92
CA VAL A 174 -12.24 9.09 -3.01
C VAL A 174 -11.31 9.53 -1.89
N CYS A 175 -10.48 10.55 -2.12
CA CYS A 175 -9.71 11.21 -1.07
C CYS A 175 -10.53 12.19 -0.21
N ARG A 176 -11.86 12.25 -0.38
CA ARG A 176 -12.79 13.09 0.40
C ARG A 176 -12.45 14.59 0.38
N VAL A 177 -11.80 15.06 -0.69
CA VAL A 177 -11.35 16.45 -0.81
C VAL A 177 -12.46 17.30 -1.40
N SER A 178 -12.93 18.28 -0.65
CA SER A 178 -13.95 19.22 -1.11
C SER A 178 -13.34 20.57 -1.52
N GLU A 179 -14.17 21.49 -2.02
CA GLU A 179 -13.76 22.86 -2.27
C GLU A 179 -13.57 23.69 -0.98
N SER A 180 -14.08 23.22 0.16
CA SER A 180 -13.93 23.83 1.47
C SER A 180 -12.86 23.09 2.26
N TRP A 181 -11.86 23.81 2.76
CA TRP A 181 -10.85 23.19 3.62
C TRP A 181 -11.47 22.65 4.92
N GLU A 182 -12.43 23.36 5.49
CA GLU A 182 -13.11 22.92 6.71
C GLU A 182 -13.90 21.64 6.49
N ASP A 183 -14.59 21.50 5.35
CA ASP A 183 -15.34 20.29 5.05
C ASP A 183 -14.38 19.13 4.74
N THR A 184 -13.25 19.41 4.07
CA THR A 184 -12.20 18.40 3.81
C THR A 184 -11.67 17.83 5.14
N LYS A 185 -11.36 18.69 6.11
CA LYS A 185 -10.96 18.25 7.46
C LYS A 185 -12.07 17.46 8.14
N ALA A 186 -13.30 17.96 8.14
CA ALA A 186 -14.43 17.29 8.78
C ALA A 186 -14.67 15.89 8.21
N ASN A 187 -14.55 15.73 6.88
CA ASN A 187 -14.64 14.43 6.22
C ASN A 187 -13.56 13.47 6.70
N TRP A 188 -12.30 13.92 6.77
CA TRP A 188 -11.18 13.10 7.22
C TRP A 188 -11.23 12.78 8.72
N ASP A 189 -11.55 13.75 9.57
CA ASP A 189 -11.70 13.55 11.01
C ASP A 189 -12.79 12.51 11.30
N GLN A 190 -13.92 12.59 10.61
CA GLN A 190 -15.00 11.61 10.75
C GLN A 190 -14.60 10.23 10.20
N HIS A 191 -13.91 10.19 9.07
CA HIS A 191 -13.46 8.94 8.46
C HIS A 191 -12.43 8.21 9.33
N ILE A 192 -11.40 8.92 9.80
CA ILE A 192 -10.38 8.41 10.73
C ILE A 192 -11.06 7.88 11.99
N LYS A 193 -12.01 8.64 12.55
CA LYS A 193 -12.76 8.20 13.74
C LYS A 193 -13.49 6.88 13.48
N THR A 194 -14.20 6.75 12.36
CA THR A 194 -14.92 5.52 12.02
C THR A 194 -13.99 4.33 11.86
N LEU A 195 -12.87 4.48 11.15
CA LEU A 195 -11.89 3.39 10.99
C LEU A 195 -11.26 3.01 12.33
N ASN A 196 -10.89 4.00 13.17
CA ASN A 196 -10.34 3.76 14.49
C ASN A 196 -11.33 3.05 15.43
N GLU A 197 -12.63 3.32 15.33
CA GLU A 197 -13.66 2.59 16.09
C GLU A 197 -13.69 1.09 15.71
N LYS A 198 -13.53 0.76 14.42
CA LYS A 198 -13.47 -0.63 13.95
C LYS A 198 -12.17 -1.31 14.40
N ALA A 199 -11.02 -0.66 14.21
CA ALA A 199 -9.73 -1.16 14.66
C ALA A 199 -9.72 -1.39 16.18
N HIS A 200 -10.27 -0.45 16.96
CA HIS A 200 -10.37 -0.58 18.40
C HIS A 200 -11.21 -1.79 18.82
N PHE A 201 -12.38 -1.99 18.22
CA PHE A 201 -13.20 -3.17 18.48
C PHE A 201 -12.42 -4.47 18.21
N LEU A 202 -11.77 -4.57 17.04
CA LEU A 202 -11.01 -5.76 16.67
C LEU A 202 -9.84 -6.01 17.65
N ASN A 203 -9.16 -4.95 18.08
CA ASN A 203 -8.10 -5.01 19.09
C ASN A 203 -8.59 -5.45 20.47
N GLU A 204 -9.75 -4.99 20.92
CA GLU A 204 -10.36 -5.46 22.18
C GLU A 204 -10.78 -6.93 22.10
N GLN A 205 -11.22 -7.38 20.93
CA GLN A 205 -11.59 -8.78 20.74
C GLN A 205 -10.37 -9.70 20.79
N GLN A 206 -9.20 -9.33 20.27
CA GLN A 206 -8.04 -10.23 20.20
C GLN A 206 -8.44 -11.62 19.67
N PHE A 207 -8.99 -11.66 18.44
CA PHE A 207 -9.40 -12.91 17.83
C PHE A 207 -8.21 -13.85 17.63
N GLU A 208 -8.40 -15.14 17.90
CA GLU A 208 -7.38 -16.17 17.68
C GLU A 208 -7.30 -16.56 16.20
N GLU A 209 -8.43 -16.50 15.50
CA GLU A 209 -8.59 -16.86 14.10
C GLU A 209 -9.70 -16.03 13.45
N VAL A 210 -9.52 -15.71 12.18
CA VAL A 210 -10.57 -15.17 11.31
C VAL A 210 -10.83 -16.13 10.14
N HIS A 211 -12.09 -16.31 9.76
CA HIS A 211 -12.54 -17.21 8.70
C HIS A 211 -13.25 -16.43 7.61
N TYR A 212 -12.68 -16.45 6.40
CA TYR A 212 -13.19 -15.81 5.19
C TYR A 212 -13.96 -16.84 4.36
N GLN A 213 -15.19 -16.47 3.94
CA GLN A 213 -16.05 -17.31 3.12
C GLN A 213 -16.77 -16.48 2.04
N ALA A 214 -16.69 -16.91 0.78
CA ALA A 214 -17.41 -16.30 -0.33
C ALA A 214 -17.81 -17.35 -1.38
N SER A 215 -18.85 -17.06 -2.19
CA SER A 215 -19.40 -18.01 -3.17
C SER A 215 -18.49 -18.31 -4.37
N ASN A 216 -17.47 -17.49 -4.61
CA ASN A 216 -16.39 -17.80 -5.57
C ASN A 216 -15.50 -18.98 -5.12
N GLY A 217 -15.73 -19.47 -3.90
CA GLY A 217 -15.09 -20.62 -3.29
C GLY A 217 -13.84 -20.29 -2.48
N THR A 218 -13.69 -19.02 -2.08
CA THR A 218 -12.86 -18.65 -0.92
C THR A 218 -13.44 -19.32 0.33
N ASP A 219 -12.58 -20.07 1.02
CA ASP A 219 -12.80 -20.68 2.33
C ASP A 219 -11.43 -20.75 3.01
N LEU A 220 -11.07 -19.70 3.75
CA LEU A 220 -9.74 -19.51 4.32
C LEU A 220 -9.81 -19.21 5.81
N ARG A 221 -9.08 -19.99 6.60
CA ARG A 221 -8.86 -19.76 8.03
C ARG A 221 -7.47 -19.17 8.25
N VAL A 222 -7.43 -18.08 8.99
CA VAL A 222 -6.23 -17.28 9.24
C VAL A 222 -6.11 -17.08 10.73
N LYS A 223 -5.11 -17.71 11.36
CA LYS A 223 -4.77 -17.40 12.75
C LYS A 223 -4.16 -16.01 12.85
N LEU A 224 -4.36 -15.34 13.97
CA LEU A 224 -3.70 -14.08 14.28
C LEU A 224 -2.62 -14.29 15.35
N PRO A 225 -1.51 -13.54 15.32
CA PRO A 225 -0.51 -13.56 16.38
C PRO A 225 -1.12 -13.17 17.72
N LYS A 226 -0.50 -13.58 18.82
CA LYS A 226 -0.89 -13.05 20.14
C LYS A 226 -0.53 -11.57 20.22
N ASN A 227 -1.40 -10.77 20.85
CA ASN A 227 -1.22 -9.33 20.98
C ASN A 227 -1.08 -8.63 19.62
N HIS A 228 -1.77 -9.15 18.59
CA HIS A 228 -1.86 -8.47 17.31
C HIS A 228 -2.60 -7.14 17.48
N LEU A 229 -2.21 -6.19 16.63
CA LEU A 229 -2.75 -4.85 16.57
C LEU A 229 -3.33 -4.65 15.17
N TRP A 230 -4.63 -4.40 15.13
CA TRP A 230 -5.34 -3.84 14.01
C TRP A 230 -5.04 -2.34 13.94
N MET A 231 -4.47 -1.95 12.82
CA MET A 231 -4.11 -0.58 12.46
C MET A 231 -5.16 -0.04 11.49
N SER A 232 -5.30 1.28 11.42
CA SER A 232 -6.23 1.91 10.48
C SER A 232 -5.93 3.38 10.28
N ALA A 233 -6.14 3.89 9.08
CA ALA A 233 -6.06 5.29 8.68
C ALA A 233 -4.71 6.00 8.93
N GLY A 234 -4.27 6.10 10.18
CA GLY A 234 -3.07 6.79 10.61
C GLY A 234 -2.19 5.97 11.54
N SER A 235 -0.97 6.46 11.72
CA SER A 235 0.01 5.91 12.66
C SER A 235 0.71 7.04 13.42
N SER A 236 1.52 6.69 14.42
CA SER A 236 2.38 7.62 15.15
C SER A 236 3.83 7.38 14.79
N ASN A 237 4.54 8.45 14.44
CA ASN A 237 5.96 8.31 14.16
C ASN A 237 6.80 8.15 15.45
N ALA A 238 8.11 7.91 15.34
CA ALA A 238 8.99 7.75 16.51
C ALA A 238 9.10 8.99 17.44
N LYS A 239 8.62 10.18 17.02
CA LYS A 239 8.52 11.36 17.89
C LYS A 239 7.16 11.45 18.61
N GLY A 240 6.21 10.60 18.23
CA GLY A 240 4.83 10.61 18.72
C GLY A 240 3.89 11.50 17.91
N ASP A 241 4.30 12.02 16.75
CA ASP A 241 3.40 12.79 15.89
C ASP A 241 2.52 11.83 15.08
N HIS A 242 1.21 12.07 15.11
CA HIS A 242 0.27 11.33 14.28
C HIS A 242 0.37 11.75 12.81
N PHE A 243 0.28 10.80 11.89
CA PHE A 243 0.33 10.99 10.44
C PHE A 243 -0.55 9.96 9.72
N ILE A 244 -0.85 10.18 8.44
CA ILE A 244 -1.68 9.31 7.59
C ILE A 244 -0.80 8.71 6.47
N PRO A 245 -0.50 7.40 6.52
CA PRO A 245 0.37 6.74 5.54
C PRO A 245 -0.16 6.73 4.11
N ASN A 246 -1.48 6.57 3.92
CA ASN A 246 -2.09 6.39 2.60
C ASN A 246 -3.24 7.39 2.38
N MET A 247 -3.25 8.03 1.20
CA MET A 247 -4.36 8.87 0.72
C MET A 247 -4.73 8.51 -0.72
N PRO A 248 -5.86 7.80 -0.96
CA PRO A 248 -6.91 7.48 0.01
C PRO A 248 -6.55 6.31 0.95
N THR A 249 -7.39 6.07 1.95
CA THR A 249 -7.37 4.85 2.77
C THR A 249 -8.80 4.49 3.20
N GLU A 250 -9.17 3.22 3.18
CA GLU A 250 -10.48 2.68 3.58
C GLU A 250 -10.36 1.47 4.51
N GLU A 251 -9.13 1.08 4.84
CA GLU A 251 -8.81 -0.21 5.43
C GLU A 251 -8.62 -0.19 6.94
N VAL A 252 -8.86 -1.36 7.52
CA VAL A 252 -8.42 -1.75 8.85
C VAL A 252 -7.65 -3.05 8.70
N PHE A 253 -6.37 -3.06 9.07
CA PHE A 253 -5.46 -4.14 8.70
C PHE A 253 -4.64 -4.65 9.89
N THR A 254 -4.15 -5.88 9.80
CA THR A 254 -3.22 -6.47 10.77
C THR A 254 -2.37 -7.55 10.11
N ALA A 255 -1.42 -8.11 10.84
CA ALA A 255 -0.60 -9.21 10.36
C ALA A 255 -1.23 -10.57 10.72
N PRO A 256 -1.30 -11.53 9.79
CA PRO A 256 -1.65 -12.91 10.10
C PRO A 256 -0.49 -13.62 10.81
N GLN A 257 -0.81 -14.69 11.53
CA GLN A 257 0.19 -15.65 12.01
C GLN A 257 0.74 -16.36 10.77
N TYR A 258 2.02 -16.14 10.45
CA TYR A 258 2.59 -16.57 9.18
C TYR A 258 2.46 -18.09 8.91
N ASP A 259 2.59 -18.93 9.95
CA ASP A 259 2.47 -20.40 9.89
C ASP A 259 1.03 -20.90 10.19
N GLY A 260 0.06 -19.98 10.25
CA GLY A 260 -1.28 -20.20 10.77
C GLY A 260 -2.42 -20.13 9.75
N VAL A 261 -2.11 -20.21 8.45
CA VAL A 261 -3.07 -19.99 7.34
C VAL A 261 -3.40 -21.29 6.64
N ASN A 262 -4.70 -21.60 6.47
CA ASN A 262 -5.16 -22.84 5.85
C ASN A 262 -6.44 -22.62 5.03
N GLY A 263 -6.51 -23.22 3.84
CA GLY A 263 -7.70 -23.22 3.00
C GLY A 263 -7.45 -22.65 1.61
N ARG A 264 -8.52 -22.19 0.94
CA ARG A 264 -8.47 -21.65 -0.42
C ARG A 264 -8.85 -20.17 -0.41
N LEU A 265 -8.08 -19.37 -1.13
CA LEU A 265 -8.30 -17.93 -1.29
C LEU A 265 -8.34 -17.59 -2.78
N VAL A 266 -9.38 -16.89 -3.22
CA VAL A 266 -9.59 -16.51 -4.62
C VAL A 266 -9.54 -15.00 -4.75
N ALA A 267 -8.70 -14.50 -5.66
CA ALA A 267 -8.61 -13.08 -5.94
C ALA A 267 -9.89 -12.55 -6.62
N SER A 268 -10.32 -11.35 -6.25
CA SER A 268 -11.50 -10.68 -6.81
C SER A 268 -11.14 -9.60 -7.83
N LYS A 269 -9.88 -9.16 -7.87
CA LYS A 269 -9.36 -8.19 -8.86
C LYS A 269 -8.00 -8.65 -9.41
N PRO A 270 -7.57 -8.12 -10.58
CA PRO A 270 -6.22 -8.33 -11.08
C PRO A 270 -5.16 -7.73 -10.16
N LEU A 271 -3.96 -8.30 -10.21
CA LEU A 271 -2.73 -7.78 -9.64
C LEU A 271 -1.83 -7.28 -10.77
N VAL A 272 -1.23 -6.11 -10.63
CA VAL A 272 -0.20 -5.63 -11.56
C VAL A 272 1.15 -5.77 -10.87
N TYR A 273 1.99 -6.69 -11.35
CA TYR A 273 3.31 -6.95 -10.77
C TYR A 273 4.38 -6.83 -11.86
N ASN A 274 5.38 -5.96 -11.64
CA ASN A 274 6.45 -5.65 -12.61
C ASN A 274 5.94 -5.33 -14.04
N GLY A 275 4.77 -4.69 -14.15
CA GLY A 275 4.14 -4.35 -15.42
C GLY A 275 3.43 -5.50 -16.14
N VAL A 276 3.27 -6.66 -15.47
CA VAL A 276 2.47 -7.79 -15.95
C VAL A 276 1.17 -7.87 -15.16
N VAL A 277 0.06 -8.02 -15.87
CA VAL A 277 -1.26 -8.26 -15.26
C VAL A 277 -1.39 -9.75 -14.93
N ILE A 278 -1.61 -10.04 -13.65
CA ILE A 278 -1.95 -11.36 -13.12
C ILE A 278 -3.45 -11.34 -12.84
N ASN A 279 -4.20 -12.26 -13.44
CA ASN A 279 -5.67 -12.21 -13.37
C ASN A 279 -6.29 -13.61 -13.22
N HIS A 280 -7.47 -13.65 -12.60
CA HIS A 280 -8.23 -14.86 -12.26
C HIS A 280 -7.35 -15.91 -11.59
N PHE A 281 -6.77 -15.53 -10.45
CA PHE A 281 -5.84 -16.35 -9.71
C PHE A 281 -6.37 -16.76 -8.33
N GLU A 282 -5.84 -17.85 -7.82
CA GLU A 282 -6.19 -18.43 -6.52
C GLU A 282 -4.99 -19.10 -5.87
N PHE A 283 -5.04 -19.19 -4.55
CA PHE A 283 -4.05 -19.86 -3.72
C PHE A 283 -4.69 -20.93 -2.85
N THR A 284 -3.97 -22.03 -2.64
CA THR A 284 -4.25 -23.01 -1.59
C THR A 284 -3.16 -22.92 -0.54
N PHE A 285 -3.56 -22.65 0.69
CA PHE A 285 -2.70 -22.55 1.86
C PHE A 285 -2.77 -23.80 2.72
N LYS A 286 -1.61 -24.21 3.23
CA LYS A 286 -1.49 -25.23 4.26
C LYS A 286 -0.36 -24.87 5.21
N ASP A 287 -0.65 -24.88 6.51
CA ASP A 287 0.32 -24.57 7.57
C ASP A 287 1.05 -23.23 7.30
N GLY A 288 0.29 -22.22 6.87
CA GLY A 288 0.80 -20.88 6.53
C GLY A 288 1.28 -20.67 5.10
N LYS A 289 1.66 -21.76 4.42
CA LYS A 289 2.37 -21.69 3.14
C LYS A 289 1.44 -21.86 1.94
N VAL A 290 1.66 -21.07 0.88
CA VAL A 290 1.10 -21.35 -0.45
C VAL A 290 1.69 -22.67 -0.97
N VAL A 291 0.85 -23.71 -1.03
CA VAL A 291 1.23 -25.06 -1.50
C VAL A 291 0.75 -25.36 -2.92
N ASP A 292 -0.25 -24.63 -3.41
CA ASP A 292 -0.74 -24.68 -4.79
C ASP A 292 -1.29 -23.31 -5.19
N PHE A 293 -1.21 -22.98 -6.48
CA PHE A 293 -1.74 -21.73 -7.03
C PHE A 293 -2.10 -21.88 -8.51
N LYS A 294 -3.06 -21.08 -8.96
CA LYS A 294 -3.46 -20.98 -10.37
C LYS A 294 -3.58 -19.52 -10.76
N ALA A 295 -3.40 -19.24 -12.05
CA ALA A 295 -3.73 -17.96 -12.65
C ALA A 295 -4.12 -18.22 -14.11
N GLN A 296 -5.15 -17.54 -14.60
CA GLN A 296 -5.51 -17.61 -16.02
C GLN A 296 -4.56 -16.77 -16.88
N GLU A 297 -4.10 -15.65 -16.32
CA GLU A 297 -3.17 -14.70 -16.95
C GLU A 297 -2.03 -14.42 -15.96
N GLY A 298 -0.80 -14.29 -16.45
CA GLY A 298 0.36 -13.96 -15.61
C GLY A 298 0.87 -15.09 -14.70
N TYR A 299 0.56 -16.37 -15.01
CA TYR A 299 0.98 -17.51 -14.17
C TYR A 299 2.48 -17.58 -13.90
N ASP A 300 3.31 -17.43 -14.94
CA ASP A 300 4.77 -17.53 -14.80
C ASP A 300 5.32 -16.41 -13.90
N THR A 301 4.82 -15.19 -14.08
CA THR A 301 5.17 -14.04 -13.22
C THR A 301 4.75 -14.27 -11.76
N LEU A 302 3.55 -14.81 -11.53
CA LEU A 302 3.11 -15.15 -10.18
C LEU A 302 3.99 -16.23 -9.54
N ALA A 303 4.42 -17.22 -10.33
CA ALA A 303 5.34 -18.26 -9.88
C ALA A 303 6.71 -17.70 -9.48
N GLU A 304 7.26 -16.79 -10.30
CA GLU A 304 8.53 -16.11 -10.02
C GLU A 304 8.45 -15.26 -8.75
N MET A 305 7.36 -14.52 -8.56
CA MET A 305 7.11 -13.73 -7.34
C MET A 305 7.15 -14.62 -6.09
N LEU A 306 6.48 -15.77 -6.12
CA LEU A 306 6.46 -16.74 -5.01
C LEU A 306 7.82 -17.43 -4.75
N GLU A 307 8.75 -17.37 -5.69
CA GLU A 307 10.11 -17.94 -5.57
C GLU A 307 11.18 -16.88 -5.29
N SER A 308 10.79 -15.61 -5.13
CA SER A 308 11.71 -14.49 -4.92
C SER A 308 12.54 -14.62 -3.64
N ASP A 309 11.95 -15.11 -2.56
CA ASP A 309 12.62 -15.45 -1.30
C ASP A 309 11.79 -16.45 -0.46
N PRO A 310 12.36 -17.05 0.61
CA PRO A 310 11.65 -18.05 1.42
C PRO A 310 10.33 -17.58 2.07
N GLY A 311 10.20 -16.29 2.36
CA GLY A 311 9.03 -15.66 2.97
C GLY A 311 7.92 -15.30 1.96
N ALA A 312 8.21 -15.25 0.66
CA ALA A 312 7.27 -14.85 -0.38
C ALA A 312 6.03 -15.77 -0.52
N ARG A 313 6.09 -16.98 0.06
CA ARG A 313 4.98 -17.97 0.07
C ARG A 313 4.09 -17.88 1.31
N PHE A 314 4.30 -16.90 2.18
CA PHE A 314 3.55 -16.69 3.40
C PHE A 314 2.91 -15.30 3.38
N LEU A 315 1.82 -15.14 4.12
CA LEU A 315 1.12 -13.87 4.18
C LEU A 315 1.77 -12.95 5.21
N GLY A 316 1.87 -11.66 4.87
CA GLY A 316 2.34 -10.59 5.75
C GLY A 316 1.21 -9.72 6.30
N GLU A 317 0.06 -9.72 5.63
CA GLU A 317 -1.05 -8.83 5.96
C GLU A 317 -2.42 -9.43 5.63
N ILE A 318 -3.40 -9.03 6.44
CA ILE A 318 -4.82 -9.09 6.13
C ILE A 318 -5.43 -7.70 6.32
N ALA A 319 -6.27 -7.28 5.38
CA ALA A 319 -6.91 -5.97 5.42
C ALA A 319 -8.41 -6.06 5.13
N LEU A 320 -9.18 -5.32 5.91
CA LEU A 320 -10.63 -5.26 5.86
C LEU A 320 -11.09 -3.94 5.27
N VAL A 321 -11.73 -4.01 4.10
CA VAL A 321 -12.33 -2.86 3.42
C VAL A 321 -13.78 -3.20 3.08
N PRO A 322 -14.77 -2.42 3.54
CA PRO A 322 -16.17 -2.63 3.19
C PRO A 322 -16.38 -2.58 1.67
N TYR A 323 -17.21 -3.51 1.18
CA TYR A 323 -17.61 -3.53 -0.22
C TYR A 323 -18.41 -2.26 -0.57
N ASP A 324 -19.23 -1.73 0.35
CA ASP A 324 -19.87 -0.43 0.22
C ASP A 324 -18.94 0.68 0.72
N SER A 325 -17.95 1.03 -0.11
CA SER A 325 -16.97 2.10 0.13
C SER A 325 -16.81 2.99 -1.11
N PRO A 326 -16.37 4.26 -0.98
CA PRO A 326 -16.28 5.18 -2.12
C PRO A 326 -15.48 4.65 -3.31
N ILE A 327 -14.34 3.99 -3.05
CA ILE A 327 -13.48 3.46 -4.11
C ILE A 327 -14.10 2.21 -4.73
N SER A 328 -14.61 1.27 -3.92
CA SER A 328 -15.31 0.08 -4.41
C SER A 328 -16.52 0.45 -5.28
N ASN A 329 -17.34 1.40 -4.82
CA ASN A 329 -18.53 1.87 -5.51
C ASN A 329 -18.25 2.64 -6.81
N SER A 330 -17.01 3.13 -7.00
CA SER A 330 -16.61 3.72 -8.28
C SER A 330 -16.61 2.68 -9.41
N ASN A 331 -16.48 1.39 -9.09
CA ASN A 331 -16.38 0.28 -10.02
C ASN A 331 -15.29 0.50 -11.09
N ILE A 332 -14.20 1.17 -10.68
CA ILE A 332 -13.01 1.41 -11.49
C ILE A 332 -11.94 0.41 -11.05
N LEU A 333 -11.28 -0.22 -12.01
CA LEU A 333 -10.00 -0.88 -11.81
C LEU A 333 -8.91 0.15 -12.07
N PHE A 334 -8.18 0.53 -11.02
CA PHE A 334 -7.22 1.62 -11.13
C PHE A 334 -5.89 1.17 -11.70
N TYR A 335 -5.55 -0.12 -11.68
CA TYR A 335 -4.21 -0.62 -12.02
C TYR A 335 -3.13 0.09 -11.18
N ASN A 336 -3.47 0.41 -9.94
CA ASN A 336 -2.64 1.13 -9.00
C ASN A 336 -2.96 0.63 -7.60
N THR A 337 -1.97 0.03 -6.94
CA THR A 337 -2.13 -0.67 -5.67
C THR A 337 -2.82 0.19 -4.61
N LEU A 338 -2.40 1.45 -4.43
CA LEU A 338 -2.98 2.39 -3.45
C LEU A 338 -4.51 2.49 -3.55
N PHE A 339 -5.07 2.50 -4.77
CA PHE A 339 -6.52 2.58 -4.96
C PHE A 339 -7.18 1.21 -4.91
N ASP A 340 -6.61 0.21 -5.59
CA ASP A 340 -7.23 -1.09 -5.71
C ASP A 340 -7.27 -1.85 -4.37
N GLU A 341 -6.23 -1.71 -3.52
CA GLU A 341 -6.17 -2.24 -2.15
C GLU A 341 -7.25 -1.61 -1.25
N ASN A 342 -7.50 -0.30 -1.41
CA ASN A 342 -8.50 0.44 -0.64
C ASN A 342 -9.92 0.32 -1.23
N ALA A 343 -10.11 -0.51 -2.25
CA ALA A 343 -11.40 -0.79 -2.86
C ALA A 343 -11.93 -2.18 -2.52
N SER A 344 -11.18 -2.99 -1.76
CA SER A 344 -11.51 -4.40 -1.51
C SER A 344 -10.75 -4.93 -0.31
N CYS A 345 -11.33 -5.84 0.48
CA CYS A 345 -10.50 -6.62 1.41
C CYS A 345 -9.34 -7.24 0.63
N HIS A 346 -8.14 -7.22 1.20
CA HIS A 346 -6.94 -7.69 0.54
C HIS A 346 -6.04 -8.44 1.53
N PHE A 347 -5.04 -9.08 0.96
CA PHE A 347 -3.99 -9.80 1.65
C PHE A 347 -2.66 -9.43 1.00
N ALA A 348 -1.58 -9.38 1.78
CA ALA A 348 -0.23 -9.24 1.24
C ALA A 348 0.53 -10.56 1.31
N LEU A 349 1.18 -10.97 0.22
CA LEU A 349 2.24 -11.98 0.26
C LEU A 349 3.57 -11.31 0.65
N GLY A 350 4.33 -11.95 1.53
CA GLY A 350 5.64 -11.47 1.97
C GLY A 350 5.60 -10.75 3.32
N LYS A 351 6.38 -9.68 3.45
CA LYS A 351 6.82 -9.09 4.71
C LYS A 351 5.64 -8.51 5.48
N ALA A 352 5.57 -8.79 6.79
CA ALA A 352 4.57 -8.18 7.65
C ALA A 352 5.04 -6.83 8.21
N TYR A 353 4.10 -5.94 8.52
CA TYR A 353 4.37 -4.72 9.28
C TYR A 353 4.63 -5.05 10.75
N PRO A 354 5.80 -4.72 11.32
CA PRO A 354 6.08 -5.00 12.73
C PRO A 354 5.19 -4.22 13.70
N THR A 355 4.57 -3.13 13.25
CA THR A 355 3.60 -2.33 14.00
C THR A 355 2.29 -3.09 14.28
N CYS A 356 2.02 -4.19 13.59
CA CYS A 356 0.81 -5.00 13.76
C CYS A 356 0.89 -6.00 14.93
N VAL A 357 1.94 -5.98 15.75
CA VAL A 357 2.05 -6.77 16.98
C VAL A 357 2.67 -5.90 18.08
N GLU A 358 2.16 -6.01 19.31
CA GLU A 358 2.70 -5.27 20.46
C GLU A 358 4.19 -5.60 20.66
N GLY A 359 5.04 -4.55 20.66
CA GLY A 359 6.50 -4.68 20.77
C GLY A 359 7.19 -5.14 19.48
N GLY A 360 6.48 -5.29 18.37
CA GLY A 360 7.04 -5.79 17.11
C GLY A 360 8.10 -4.85 16.49
N THR A 361 8.00 -3.54 16.71
CA THR A 361 8.98 -2.55 16.22
C THR A 361 10.35 -2.64 16.89
N ASP A 362 10.44 -3.29 18.05
CA ASP A 362 11.67 -3.47 18.82
C ASP A 362 12.38 -4.81 18.50
N LEU A 363 11.79 -5.63 17.62
CA LEU A 363 12.33 -6.93 17.24
C LEU A 363 13.49 -6.78 16.25
N GLU A 364 14.52 -7.60 16.46
CA GLU A 364 15.55 -7.84 15.44
C GLU A 364 15.02 -8.79 14.35
N ASP A 365 15.62 -8.75 13.15
CA ASP A 365 15.18 -9.53 11.98
C ASP A 365 15.01 -11.04 12.30
N ASP A 366 15.86 -11.63 13.15
CA ASP A 366 15.81 -13.05 13.52
C ASP A 366 14.75 -13.41 14.58
N GLN A 367 14.06 -12.40 15.13
CA GLN A 367 13.00 -12.54 16.13
C GLN A 367 11.59 -12.38 15.55
N VAL A 368 11.47 -11.83 14.34
CA VAL A 368 10.18 -11.54 13.67
C VAL A 368 9.26 -12.77 13.64
N HIS A 369 9.79 -13.93 13.23
CA HIS A 369 9.03 -15.18 13.19
C HIS A 369 8.57 -15.68 14.58
N GLN A 370 9.31 -15.37 15.64
CA GLN A 370 8.93 -15.75 17.01
C GLN A 370 7.70 -14.98 17.49
N ALA A 371 7.50 -13.77 16.97
CA ALA A 371 6.30 -12.97 17.17
C ALA A 371 5.14 -13.36 16.23
N GLY A 372 5.32 -14.39 15.39
CA GLY A 372 4.29 -14.86 14.45
C GLY A 372 4.19 -14.05 13.17
N LEU A 373 5.09 -13.11 12.95
CA LEU A 373 5.16 -12.28 11.75
C LEU A 373 5.99 -12.95 10.66
N ASN A 374 5.69 -12.65 9.40
CA ASN A 374 6.49 -13.09 8.25
C ASN A 374 7.60 -12.08 7.92
N ASP A 375 8.77 -12.56 7.50
CA ASP A 375 9.83 -11.73 6.93
C ASP A 375 10.14 -12.12 5.48
N SER A 376 10.28 -11.13 4.61
CA SER A 376 10.47 -11.31 3.16
C SER A 376 11.07 -10.05 2.53
N LEU A 377 11.53 -10.16 1.29
CA LEU A 377 11.98 -9.04 0.46
C LEU A 377 10.82 -8.32 -0.24
N ILE A 378 9.68 -8.98 -0.38
CA ILE A 378 8.50 -8.45 -1.06
C ILE A 378 7.37 -8.16 -0.06
N HIS A 379 6.42 -7.33 -0.49
CA HIS A 379 5.13 -7.12 0.17
C HIS A 379 4.16 -6.78 -0.95
N GLU A 380 3.36 -7.76 -1.36
CA GLU A 380 2.54 -7.69 -2.58
C GLU A 380 1.07 -7.92 -2.27
N ASP A 381 0.30 -6.85 -2.35
CA ASP A 381 -1.13 -6.82 -2.07
C ASP A 381 -1.96 -7.38 -3.21
N PHE A 382 -2.92 -8.23 -2.86
CA PHE A 382 -3.93 -8.71 -3.80
C PHE A 382 -5.32 -8.75 -3.17
N MET A 383 -6.29 -8.33 -3.97
CA MET A 383 -7.66 -8.09 -3.53
C MET A 383 -8.51 -9.36 -3.60
N VAL A 384 -9.36 -9.55 -2.59
CA VAL A 384 -10.23 -10.73 -2.41
C VAL A 384 -11.66 -10.38 -2.00
N GLY A 385 -11.93 -9.12 -1.66
CA GLY A 385 -13.24 -8.65 -1.23
C GLY A 385 -14.30 -8.84 -2.32
N THR A 386 -15.46 -9.36 -1.92
CA THR A 386 -16.65 -9.54 -2.77
C THR A 386 -17.91 -9.08 -2.04
N ALA A 387 -18.98 -8.78 -2.78
CA ALA A 387 -20.24 -8.32 -2.20
C ALA A 387 -20.91 -9.35 -1.27
N ASP A 388 -20.56 -10.63 -1.42
CA ASP A 388 -21.07 -11.74 -0.62
C ASP A 388 -20.06 -12.26 0.41
N LEU A 389 -18.92 -11.58 0.58
CA LEU A 389 -17.87 -12.00 1.50
C LEU A 389 -18.39 -11.97 2.95
N ASN A 390 -18.22 -13.08 3.65
CA ASN A 390 -18.46 -13.19 5.08
C ASN A 390 -17.14 -13.42 5.80
N ILE A 391 -16.94 -12.68 6.90
CA ILE A 391 -15.75 -12.82 7.75
C ILE A 391 -16.22 -13.02 9.18
N THR A 392 -15.77 -14.11 9.80
CA THR A 392 -16.09 -14.46 11.18
C THR A 392 -14.82 -14.51 12.01
N GLY A 393 -14.75 -13.76 13.10
CA GLY A 393 -13.68 -13.85 14.10
C GLY A 393 -14.02 -14.88 15.18
N TYR A 394 -13.00 -15.59 15.66
CA TYR A 394 -13.13 -16.59 16.72
C TYR A 394 -12.29 -16.24 17.93
N LYS A 395 -12.87 -16.33 19.13
CA LYS A 395 -12.20 -16.13 20.42
C LYS A 395 -12.78 -17.08 21.44
N ASN A 396 -11.96 -17.90 22.12
CA ASN A 396 -12.43 -18.89 23.10
C ASN A 396 -13.61 -19.75 22.59
N ASP A 397 -13.48 -20.29 21.36
CA ASP A 397 -14.52 -21.07 20.66
C ASP A 397 -15.85 -20.32 20.36
N GLN A 398 -15.92 -19.00 20.63
CA GLN A 398 -17.06 -18.17 20.28
C GLN A 398 -16.84 -17.51 18.92
N ALA A 399 -17.89 -17.51 18.09
CA ALA A 399 -17.90 -16.90 16.76
C ALA A 399 -18.52 -15.48 16.81
N PHE A 400 -17.86 -14.53 16.17
CA PHE A 400 -18.29 -13.13 16.06
C PHE A 400 -18.29 -12.73 14.60
N GLN A 401 -19.44 -12.27 14.10
CA GLN A 401 -19.53 -11.78 12.72
C GLN A 401 -18.76 -10.45 12.61
N ILE A 402 -17.71 -10.43 11.79
CA ILE A 402 -16.95 -9.21 11.48
C ILE A 402 -17.56 -8.57 10.25
N PHE A 403 -17.61 -9.32 9.13
CA PHE A 403 -18.28 -8.90 7.90
C PHE A 403 -19.45 -9.81 7.57
N LYS A 404 -20.56 -9.22 7.15
CA LYS A 404 -21.69 -9.92 6.53
C LYS A 404 -21.99 -9.25 5.19
N GLU A 405 -22.06 -10.03 4.12
CA GLU A 405 -22.35 -9.52 2.77
C GLU A 405 -21.41 -8.35 2.40
N GLY A 406 -20.10 -8.58 2.56
CA GLY A 406 -19.05 -7.65 2.20
C GLY A 406 -18.88 -6.44 3.11
N ASN A 407 -19.67 -6.30 4.19
CA ASN A 407 -19.68 -5.08 5.01
C ASN A 407 -19.62 -5.36 6.51
N TRP A 408 -19.19 -4.37 7.30
CA TRP A 408 -19.16 -4.46 8.77
C TRP A 408 -20.52 -4.90 9.34
N ALA A 409 -20.50 -5.89 10.23
CA ALA A 409 -21.70 -6.38 10.90
C ALA A 409 -22.10 -5.55 12.16
N PHE A 410 -21.30 -4.54 12.51
CA PHE A 410 -21.44 -3.70 13.71
C PHE A 410 -21.06 -2.24 13.44
#